data_AF-A0A660QYU5-F1
#
_entry.id   AF-A0A660QYU5-F1
#
_cell.length_a   1.000
_cell.length_b   1.000
_cell.length_c   1.000
_cell.angle_alpha   90.00
_cell.angle_beta   90.00
_cell.angle_gamma   90.00
#
_symmetry.space_group_name_H-M   'P 1'
#
loop_
_entity.id
_entity.type
_entity.pdbx_description
1 polymer ?
#
loop_
_entity_poly.entity_id
_entity_poly.type
_entity_poly.pdbx_seq_one_letter_code
_entity_poly.pdbx_strand_id
1 'polypeptide(L)'
;MGFLAIFLLAHQVCAAEWTPVTGADTLKEFMGNLKAERVLANGKIGRGEYHPDGTGTLHAWGASIPRTWEVIGEDTIAITAKRETLSFKLERNSEDAALYRVTDTATGEKTEITVTAGVAVVPAAAGKAGAKGAAAAPSMDEIAAELVNPNTALATLNLRNQFRWFSGDLPNADGQFGYTALLQPVLPFPFKSGSKVIFRPAFPFIIEQPVWNGVDDFDSESGFGDIVFDLFYAPKAKSPLLTGVGVVASLPTASSGFGTKQWAAGPEALLGYLTPKHVSVLLPSHLWDFAGSGDSGSVNATSLQLVYVYLPGGGYNVGTTSLLSYDWNHNQWTVPLNLTAGKAVNINGRPWKLSLEINYYVEKADAFGAEWMVGLNIGPVVKNVLANWL
;
A
#
# COMPACT_ATOMS: atom_id res chain seq x y z
N MET A 1 -11.44 71.03 -45.05
CA MET A 1 -10.96 70.26 -43.87
C MET A 1 -11.07 68.79 -44.20
N GLY A 2 -9.93 68.09 -44.18
CA GLY A 2 -9.77 66.76 -44.77
C GLY A 2 -10.30 65.60 -43.92
N PHE A 3 -10.73 64.54 -44.60
CA PHE A 3 -11.06 63.25 -43.99
C PHE A 3 -9.77 62.46 -43.75
N LEU A 4 -9.47 62.19 -42.49
CA LEU A 4 -8.38 61.33 -42.04
C LEU A 4 -8.91 59.88 -42.02
N ALA A 5 -8.42 59.03 -42.92
CA ALA A 5 -8.68 57.59 -42.89
C ALA A 5 -7.80 56.95 -41.80
N ILE A 6 -8.43 56.50 -40.71
CA ILE A 6 -7.78 55.71 -39.66
C ILE A 6 -7.76 54.26 -40.16
N PHE A 7 -6.57 53.78 -40.55
CA PHE A 7 -6.30 52.36 -40.72
C PHE A 7 -6.32 51.70 -39.32
N LEU A 8 -7.35 50.90 -39.04
CA LEU A 8 -7.27 49.91 -37.96
C LEU A 8 -6.32 48.79 -38.44
N LEU A 9 -5.08 48.81 -37.94
CA LEU A 9 -4.25 47.61 -37.89
C LEU A 9 -4.86 46.66 -36.86
N ALA A 10 -5.72 45.76 -37.33
CA ALA A 10 -6.08 44.56 -36.59
C ALA A 10 -4.78 43.78 -36.35
N HIS A 11 -4.26 43.85 -35.12
CA HIS A 11 -3.26 42.90 -34.67
C HIS A 11 -3.95 41.54 -34.66
N GLN A 12 -3.62 40.68 -35.63
CA GLN A 12 -3.90 39.26 -35.51
C GLN A 12 -3.19 38.80 -34.24
N VAL A 13 -3.97 38.54 -33.19
CA VAL A 13 -3.52 37.65 -32.13
C VAL A 13 -3.40 36.28 -32.80
N CYS A 14 -2.21 35.94 -33.27
CA CYS A 14 -1.93 34.57 -33.68
C CYS A 14 -2.21 33.69 -32.45
N ALA A 15 -3.20 32.81 -32.56
CA ALA A 15 -3.35 31.76 -31.57
C ALA A 15 -2.06 30.92 -31.63
N ALA A 16 -1.35 30.78 -30.51
CA ALA A 16 -0.09 30.05 -30.49
C ALA A 16 -0.26 28.68 -31.18
N GLU A 17 0.52 28.43 -32.22
CA GLU A 17 0.48 27.17 -32.96
C GLU A 17 1.16 26.08 -32.13
N TRP A 18 0.53 24.92 -32.07
CA TRP A 18 1.05 23.74 -31.38
C TRP A 18 1.53 22.74 -32.43
N THR A 19 2.80 22.35 -32.31
CA THR A 19 3.44 21.43 -33.24
C THR A 19 3.60 20.05 -32.61
N PRO A 20 3.10 18.96 -33.22
CA PRO A 20 3.30 17.61 -32.69
C PRO A 20 4.79 17.28 -32.55
N VAL A 21 5.17 16.68 -31.43
CA VAL A 21 6.50 16.08 -31.24
C VAL A 21 6.43 14.64 -31.72
N THR A 22 7.08 14.35 -32.83
CA THR A 22 7.10 13.02 -33.47
C THR A 22 8.52 12.54 -33.70
N GLY A 23 8.69 11.24 -33.92
CA GLY A 23 9.98 10.58 -34.10
C GLY A 23 10.32 9.75 -32.87
N ALA A 24 10.46 8.44 -33.03
CA ALA A 24 10.74 7.53 -31.92
C ALA A 24 11.99 7.93 -31.13
N ASP A 25 13.07 8.34 -31.81
CA ASP A 25 14.32 8.74 -31.16
C ASP A 25 14.19 10.10 -30.45
N THR A 26 13.45 11.05 -31.03
CA THR A 26 13.14 12.33 -30.40
C THR A 26 12.37 12.15 -29.10
N LEU A 27 11.38 11.24 -29.09
CA LEU A 27 10.60 10.94 -27.88
C LEU A 27 11.44 10.19 -26.83
N LYS A 28 12.34 9.30 -27.25
CA LYS A 28 13.28 8.64 -26.34
C LYS A 28 14.26 9.63 -25.71
N GLU A 29 14.78 10.58 -26.49
CA GLU A 29 15.66 11.63 -25.98
C GLU A 29 14.91 12.53 -24.97
N PHE A 30 13.66 12.88 -25.28
CA PHE A 30 12.81 13.66 -24.38
C PHE A 30 12.60 12.95 -23.04
N MET A 31 12.27 11.65 -23.05
CA MET A 31 11.95 10.88 -21.85
C MET A 31 13.17 10.37 -21.08
N GLY A 32 14.25 10.03 -21.77
CA GLY A 32 15.37 9.24 -21.24
C GLY A 32 16.11 9.87 -20.07
N ASN A 33 15.96 11.17 -19.80
CA ASN A 33 16.50 11.79 -18.59
C ASN A 33 15.48 12.73 -17.93
N LEU A 34 14.20 12.51 -18.19
CA LEU A 34 13.14 13.41 -17.76
C LEU A 34 12.92 13.29 -16.25
N LYS A 35 12.88 14.43 -15.58
CA LYS A 35 12.33 14.58 -14.24
C LYS A 35 10.99 15.29 -14.34
N ALA A 36 9.90 14.55 -14.17
CA ALA A 36 8.57 15.13 -14.13
C ALA A 36 8.20 15.49 -12.69
N GLU A 37 7.81 16.73 -12.43
CA GLU A 37 7.40 17.21 -11.11
C GLU A 37 5.99 17.78 -11.15
N ARG A 38 5.23 17.52 -10.08
CA ARG A 38 3.97 18.21 -9.83
C ARG A 38 3.73 18.38 -8.34
N VAL A 39 3.05 19.45 -7.97
CA VAL A 39 2.44 19.54 -6.64
C VAL A 39 1.28 18.54 -6.58
N LEU A 40 1.22 17.73 -5.53
CA LEU A 40 0.12 16.82 -5.22
C LEU A 40 -0.93 17.57 -4.39
N ALA A 41 -2.13 17.01 -4.29
CA ALA A 41 -3.25 17.67 -3.59
C ALA A 41 -2.99 17.97 -2.09
N ASN A 42 -1.94 17.42 -1.48
CA ASN A 42 -1.50 17.74 -0.11
C ASN A 42 -0.37 18.80 -0.05
N GLY A 43 -0.07 19.48 -1.17
CA GLY A 43 1.00 20.46 -1.28
C GLY A 43 2.42 19.88 -1.41
N LYS A 44 2.60 18.55 -1.35
CA LYS A 44 3.92 17.92 -1.54
C LYS A 44 4.23 17.73 -3.02
N ILE A 45 5.51 17.70 -3.37
CA ILE A 45 5.95 17.40 -4.74
C ILE A 45 5.92 15.89 -4.96
N GLY A 46 5.24 15.45 -6.01
CA GLY A 46 5.44 14.15 -6.64
C GLY A 46 6.46 14.30 -7.76
N ARG A 47 7.41 13.37 -7.86
CA ARG A 47 8.50 13.41 -8.84
C ARG A 47 8.65 12.07 -9.55
N GLY A 48 8.44 12.02 -10.86
CA GLY A 48 8.83 10.90 -11.70
C GLY A 48 10.24 11.12 -12.25
N GLU A 49 11.12 10.16 -12.10
CA GLU A 49 12.46 10.14 -12.70
C GLU A 49 12.51 9.01 -13.73
N TYR A 50 12.86 9.33 -14.98
CA TYR A 50 12.86 8.40 -16.11
C TYR A 50 14.26 8.29 -16.72
N HIS A 51 14.65 7.07 -17.09
CA HIS A 51 16.01 6.73 -17.51
C HIS A 51 16.05 6.17 -18.94
N PRO A 52 17.19 6.25 -19.66
CA PRO A 52 17.25 5.88 -21.08
C PRO A 52 17.05 4.38 -21.33
N ASP A 53 17.20 3.56 -20.28
CA ASP A 53 17.01 2.11 -20.32
C ASP A 53 15.52 1.69 -20.26
N GLY A 54 14.59 2.65 -20.32
CA GLY A 54 13.15 2.39 -20.23
C GLY A 54 12.64 2.21 -18.80
N THR A 55 13.49 2.38 -17.78
CA THR A 55 13.06 2.35 -16.38
C THR A 55 12.67 3.74 -15.89
N GLY A 56 11.84 3.77 -14.86
CA GLY A 56 11.55 4.99 -14.12
C GLY A 56 11.15 4.71 -12.68
N THR A 57 11.17 5.75 -11.87
CA THR A 57 10.73 5.70 -10.48
C THR A 57 9.87 6.91 -10.17
N LEU A 58 8.68 6.66 -9.62
CA LEU A 58 7.85 7.72 -9.08
C LEU A 58 8.10 7.84 -7.57
N HIS A 59 8.49 9.03 -7.14
CA HIS A 59 8.59 9.42 -5.74
C HIS A 59 7.32 10.16 -5.32
N ALA A 60 6.53 9.54 -4.46
CA ALA A 60 5.30 10.14 -3.92
C ALA A 60 5.06 9.67 -2.49
N TRP A 61 4.63 10.59 -1.62
CA TRP A 61 4.36 10.33 -0.20
C TRP A 61 5.50 9.65 0.59
N GLY A 62 6.74 9.82 0.15
CA GLY A 62 7.92 9.20 0.78
C GLY A 62 8.20 7.76 0.33
N ALA A 63 7.43 7.24 -0.63
CA ALA A 63 7.68 5.97 -1.28
C ALA A 63 8.33 6.16 -2.66
N SER A 64 9.06 5.14 -3.09
CA SER A 64 9.60 5.00 -4.44
C SER A 64 8.87 3.86 -5.14
N ILE A 65 8.07 4.20 -6.16
CA ILE A 65 7.21 3.28 -6.90
C ILE A 65 7.85 3.03 -8.27
N PRO A 66 8.33 1.79 -8.56
CA PRO A 66 8.94 1.48 -9.85
C PRO A 66 7.94 1.59 -11.01
N ARG A 67 8.42 2.11 -12.14
CA ARG A 67 7.70 2.24 -13.41
C ARG A 67 8.60 1.81 -14.57
N THR A 68 7.99 1.54 -15.71
CA THR A 68 8.69 1.44 -17.00
C THR A 68 8.09 2.44 -17.97
N TRP A 69 8.82 2.77 -19.02
CA TRP A 69 8.31 3.58 -20.11
C TRP A 69 8.86 3.11 -21.45
N GLU A 70 8.11 3.37 -22.51
CA GLU A 70 8.48 3.07 -23.88
C GLU A 70 7.85 4.08 -24.85
N VAL A 71 8.33 4.07 -26.09
CA VAL A 71 7.72 4.80 -27.19
C VAL A 71 6.96 3.81 -28.07
N ILE A 72 5.69 4.07 -28.33
CA ILE A 72 4.83 3.27 -29.19
C ILE A 72 4.70 3.99 -30.54
N GLY A 73 5.19 3.37 -31.61
CA GLY A 73 5.19 3.98 -32.93
C GLY A 73 6.09 5.22 -32.98
N GLU A 74 5.56 6.32 -33.52
CA GLU A 74 6.33 7.55 -33.80
C GLU A 74 5.86 8.77 -32.98
N ASP A 75 4.78 8.69 -32.22
CA ASP A 75 4.15 9.87 -31.61
C ASP A 75 3.63 9.67 -30.18
N THR A 76 3.79 8.47 -29.61
CA THR A 76 3.16 8.10 -28.35
C THR A 76 4.19 7.62 -27.33
N ILE A 77 4.19 8.23 -26.15
CA ILE A 77 4.95 7.79 -24.97
C ILE A 77 4.01 7.00 -24.07
N ALA A 78 4.41 5.81 -23.66
CA ALA A 78 3.68 4.98 -22.71
C ALA A 78 4.49 4.83 -21.42
N ILE A 79 3.89 5.19 -20.29
CA ILE A 79 4.43 4.94 -18.94
C ILE A 79 3.59 3.84 -18.31
N THR A 80 4.23 2.73 -17.97
CA THR A 80 3.56 1.58 -17.35
C THR A 80 3.92 1.50 -15.88
N ALA A 81 2.89 1.44 -15.04
CA ALA A 81 2.98 1.19 -13.62
C ALA A 81 2.00 0.07 -13.23
N LYS A 82 2.54 -1.12 -12.94
CA LYS A 82 1.73 -2.30 -12.57
C LYS A 82 0.63 -2.60 -13.62
N ARG A 83 -0.65 -2.26 -13.35
CA ARG A 83 -1.83 -2.48 -14.22
C ARG A 83 -2.07 -1.38 -15.23
N GLU A 84 -1.50 -0.21 -15.02
CA GLU A 84 -1.88 0.95 -15.79
C GLU A 84 -0.74 1.35 -16.70
N THR A 85 -1.03 1.31 -17.99
CA THR A 85 -0.23 1.98 -19.00
C THR A 85 -0.92 3.29 -19.31
N LEU A 86 -0.23 4.38 -19.00
CA LEU A 86 -0.63 5.73 -19.34
C LEU A 86 0.07 6.13 -20.62
N SER A 87 -0.71 6.43 -21.64
CA SER A 87 -0.18 6.79 -22.96
C SER A 87 -0.47 8.26 -23.25
N PHE A 88 0.54 8.95 -23.76
CA PHE A 88 0.50 10.39 -23.98
C PHE A 88 1.10 10.76 -25.34
N LYS A 89 0.55 11.82 -25.92
CA LYS A 89 1.16 12.53 -27.06
C LYS A 89 1.66 13.88 -26.62
N LEU A 90 2.75 14.35 -27.23
CA LEU A 90 3.33 15.65 -26.94
C LEU A 90 3.15 16.61 -28.11
N GLU A 91 2.87 17.85 -27.78
CA GLU A 91 2.94 18.99 -28.68
C GLU A 91 3.84 20.06 -28.05
N ARG A 92 4.59 20.79 -28.88
CA ARG A 92 5.44 21.91 -28.45
C ARG A 92 4.82 23.22 -28.93
N ASN A 93 4.83 24.22 -28.06
CA ASN A 93 4.39 25.56 -28.40
C ASN A 93 5.39 26.21 -29.39
N SER A 94 4.87 26.93 -30.39
CA SER A 94 5.67 27.61 -31.41
C SER A 94 6.34 28.90 -30.92
N GLU A 95 5.79 29.53 -29.89
CA GLU A 95 6.26 30.81 -29.34
C GLU A 95 7.14 30.62 -28.10
N ASP A 96 6.88 29.57 -27.31
CA ASP A 96 7.68 29.21 -26.13
C ASP A 96 8.26 27.80 -26.27
N ALA A 97 9.57 27.76 -26.54
CA ALA A 97 10.35 26.54 -26.70
C ALA A 97 10.36 25.64 -25.44
N ALA A 98 10.08 26.18 -24.25
CA ALA A 98 10.00 25.43 -23.00
C ALA A 98 8.57 24.94 -22.69
N LEU A 99 7.55 25.42 -23.41
CA LEU A 99 6.17 25.06 -23.15
C LEU A 99 5.73 23.87 -24.04
N TYR A 100 5.24 22.84 -23.37
CA TYR A 100 4.72 21.62 -24.00
C TYR A 100 3.28 21.37 -23.54
N ARG A 101 2.54 20.65 -24.37
CA ARG A 101 1.21 20.15 -24.07
C ARG A 101 1.21 18.64 -24.19
N VAL A 102 0.79 17.99 -23.12
CA VAL A 102 0.67 16.55 -23.01
C VAL A 102 -0.80 16.20 -23.15
N THR A 103 -1.13 15.31 -24.09
CA THR A 103 -2.49 14.82 -24.30
C THR A 103 -2.58 13.36 -23.89
N ASP A 104 -3.42 13.02 -22.92
CA ASP A 104 -3.76 11.63 -22.58
C ASP A 104 -4.52 11.00 -23.75
N THR A 105 -4.02 9.89 -24.29
CA THR A 105 -4.60 9.28 -25.50
C THR A 105 -5.96 8.61 -25.25
N ALA A 106 -6.26 8.27 -24.00
CA ALA A 106 -7.49 7.59 -23.63
C ALA A 106 -8.62 8.57 -23.25
N THR A 107 -8.30 9.70 -22.62
CA THR A 107 -9.30 10.70 -22.19
C THR A 107 -9.37 11.92 -23.09
N GLY A 108 -8.30 12.19 -23.86
CA GLY A 108 -8.14 13.44 -24.60
C GLY A 108 -7.82 14.65 -23.72
N GLU A 109 -7.62 14.45 -22.42
CA GLU A 109 -7.29 15.52 -21.48
C GLU A 109 -5.92 16.10 -21.81
N LYS A 110 -5.85 17.44 -21.85
CA LYS A 110 -4.63 18.18 -22.19
C LYS A 110 -4.07 18.86 -20.95
N THR A 111 -2.79 18.64 -20.68
CA THR A 111 -2.06 19.28 -19.60
C THR A 111 -0.86 20.03 -20.16
N GLU A 112 -0.73 21.31 -19.84
CA GLU A 112 0.46 22.08 -20.19
C GLU A 112 1.56 21.85 -19.15
N ILE A 113 2.79 21.72 -19.63
CA ILE A 113 3.99 21.55 -18.80
C ILE A 113 5.09 22.47 -19.31
N THR A 114 5.88 23.00 -18.39
CA THR A 114 7.11 23.72 -18.73
C THR A 114 8.29 22.79 -18.55
N VAL A 115 9.11 22.64 -19.58
CA VAL A 115 10.30 21.78 -19.57
C VAL A 115 11.55 22.65 -19.63
N THR A 116 12.38 22.59 -18.59
CA THR A 116 13.65 23.33 -18.53
C THR A 116 14.75 22.41 -18.00
N ALA A 117 15.85 22.30 -18.74
CA ALA A 117 16.99 21.44 -18.38
C ALA A 117 16.61 20.01 -17.98
N GLY A 118 15.66 19.40 -18.71
CA GLY A 118 15.19 18.02 -18.46
C GLY A 118 14.21 17.89 -17.29
N VAL A 119 13.75 19.00 -16.69
CA VAL A 119 12.72 18.99 -15.66
C VAL A 119 11.40 19.50 -16.25
N ALA A 120 10.37 18.65 -16.26
CA ALA A 120 9.01 18.98 -16.67
C ALA A 120 8.15 19.31 -15.45
N VAL A 121 7.58 20.51 -15.39
CA VAL A 121 6.75 20.97 -14.26
C VAL A 121 5.36 21.32 -14.77
N VAL A 122 4.33 20.87 -14.05
CA VAL A 122 2.95 21.35 -14.27
C VAL A 122 2.78 22.68 -13.53
N PRO A 123 2.48 23.81 -14.21
CA PRO A 123 2.41 25.13 -13.58
C PRO A 123 1.18 25.35 -12.69
N ALA A 124 0.14 24.53 -12.80
CA ALA A 124 -1.11 24.68 -12.05
C ALA A 124 -1.14 23.92 -10.70
N ALA A 125 -1.87 24.48 -9.73
CA ALA A 125 -2.19 23.80 -8.47
C ALA A 125 -3.00 22.52 -8.73
N ALA A 126 -2.67 21.45 -8.02
CA ALA A 126 -3.16 20.09 -8.28
C ALA A 126 -4.69 20.00 -8.37
N GLY A 127 -5.21 19.56 -9.52
CA GLY A 127 -6.49 18.86 -9.58
C GLY A 127 -6.42 17.56 -8.77
N LYS A 128 -7.58 17.00 -8.39
CA LYS A 128 -7.66 15.68 -7.73
C LYS A 128 -6.81 14.68 -8.51
N ALA A 129 -5.99 13.88 -7.83
CA ALA A 129 -5.29 12.79 -8.48
C ALA A 129 -6.33 11.93 -9.22
N GLY A 130 -6.31 11.96 -10.55
CA GLY A 130 -7.24 11.22 -11.39
C GLY A 130 -7.10 9.72 -11.14
N ALA A 131 -8.15 8.96 -11.44
CA ALA A 131 -8.17 7.52 -11.21
C ALA A 131 -6.99 6.78 -11.86
N LYS A 132 -6.46 7.30 -12.97
CA LYS A 132 -5.42 6.69 -13.82
C LYS A 132 -3.97 7.12 -13.53
N GLY A 133 -3.72 8.09 -12.64
CA GLY A 133 -2.35 8.58 -12.38
C GLY A 133 -1.78 9.49 -13.48
N ALA A 134 -0.50 9.86 -13.37
CA ALA A 134 0.25 10.72 -14.31
C ALA A 134 1.76 10.46 -14.19
N ALA A 135 2.60 11.03 -15.07
CA ALA A 135 4.06 10.87 -15.01
C ALA A 135 4.66 11.23 -13.62
N ALA A 136 4.13 12.27 -12.96
CA ALA A 136 4.59 12.72 -11.65
C ALA A 136 3.61 12.41 -10.50
N ALA A 137 2.60 11.55 -10.73
CA ALA A 137 1.68 11.15 -9.66
C ALA A 137 1.14 9.74 -9.81
N PRO A 138 0.96 9.02 -8.70
CA PRO A 138 0.44 7.67 -8.75
C PRO A 138 -1.07 7.68 -8.92
N SER A 139 -1.57 6.66 -9.58
CA SER A 139 -2.98 6.34 -9.63
C SER A 139 -3.49 5.67 -8.36
N MET A 140 -4.80 5.52 -8.22
CA MET A 140 -5.35 4.73 -7.11
C MET A 140 -5.14 3.23 -7.31
N ASP A 141 -4.93 2.76 -8.54
CA ASP A 141 -4.58 1.36 -8.83
C ASP A 141 -3.16 1.04 -8.42
N GLU A 142 -2.20 1.92 -8.71
CA GLU A 142 -0.82 1.82 -8.24
C GLU A 142 -0.78 1.76 -6.71
N ILE A 143 -1.56 2.62 -6.04
CA ILE A 143 -1.62 2.67 -4.59
C ILE A 143 -2.34 1.46 -4.01
N ALA A 144 -3.44 0.99 -4.60
CA ALA A 144 -4.11 -0.23 -4.15
C ALA A 144 -3.18 -1.44 -4.21
N ALA A 145 -2.44 -1.61 -5.31
CA ALA A 145 -1.45 -2.68 -5.47
C ALA A 145 -0.35 -2.60 -4.40
N GLU A 146 0.12 -1.39 -4.10
CA GLU A 146 1.19 -1.18 -3.13
C GLU A 146 0.73 -1.30 -1.67
N LEU A 147 -0.55 -1.06 -1.37
CA LEU A 147 -1.17 -1.23 -0.05
C LEU A 147 -1.55 -2.68 0.30
N VAL A 148 -1.51 -3.58 -0.67
CA VAL A 148 -1.68 -5.04 -0.46
C VAL A 148 -0.36 -5.80 -0.60
N ASN A 149 0.71 -5.13 -1.01
CA ASN A 149 2.06 -5.66 -1.10
C ASN A 149 2.71 -5.68 0.31
N PRO A 150 3.06 -6.84 0.90
CA PRO A 150 3.70 -6.87 2.20
C PRO A 150 5.12 -6.27 2.19
N ASN A 151 5.77 -6.24 1.01
CA ASN A 151 7.02 -5.54 0.76
C ASN A 151 6.76 -4.13 0.21
N THR A 152 5.77 -3.44 0.74
CA THR A 152 5.40 -2.09 0.31
C THR A 152 6.53 -1.09 0.57
N ALA A 153 6.66 -0.11 -0.30
CA ALA A 153 7.45 1.10 -0.08
C ALA A 153 6.65 2.19 0.66
N LEU A 154 5.34 2.02 0.81
CA LEU A 154 4.47 2.97 1.51
C LEU A 154 4.49 2.69 3.01
N ALA A 155 4.82 3.71 3.79
CA ALA A 155 4.58 3.66 5.21
C ALA A 155 3.08 3.85 5.50
N THR A 156 2.51 3.02 6.35
CA THR A 156 1.08 3.08 6.69
C THR A 156 0.89 2.99 8.20
N LEU A 157 -0.20 3.58 8.69
CA LEU A 157 -0.62 3.47 10.08
C LEU A 157 -1.96 2.73 10.12
N ASN A 158 -1.94 1.41 10.10
CA ASN A 158 -3.19 0.66 10.00
C ASN A 158 -3.86 0.54 11.37
N LEU A 159 -5.14 0.83 11.45
CA LEU A 159 -6.00 0.49 12.56
C LEU A 159 -7.01 -0.55 12.08
N ARG A 160 -6.94 -1.75 12.66
CA ARG A 160 -7.88 -2.83 12.41
C ARG A 160 -8.85 -2.93 13.56
N ASN A 161 -10.14 -2.84 13.26
CA ASN A 161 -11.21 -2.98 14.24
C ASN A 161 -11.81 -4.37 14.06
N GLN A 162 -11.53 -5.29 14.97
CA GLN A 162 -11.94 -6.69 14.87
C GLN A 162 -13.06 -6.98 15.86
N PHE A 163 -14.23 -7.30 15.35
CA PHE A 163 -15.41 -7.71 16.10
C PHE A 163 -15.52 -9.22 16.01
N ARG A 164 -15.56 -9.92 17.14
CA ARG A 164 -15.53 -11.38 17.20
C ARG A 164 -16.77 -11.91 17.92
N TRP A 165 -17.35 -12.95 17.36
CA TRP A 165 -18.40 -13.73 17.99
C TRP A 165 -17.85 -15.12 18.26
N PHE A 166 -18.04 -15.60 19.48
CA PHE A 166 -17.46 -16.83 19.97
C PHE A 166 -18.55 -17.89 20.18
N SER A 167 -18.11 -19.14 20.14
CA SER A 167 -18.89 -20.32 20.50
C SER A 167 -17.95 -21.44 20.96
N GLY A 168 -18.52 -22.48 21.55
CA GLY A 168 -17.76 -23.64 22.02
C GLY A 168 -18.57 -24.52 22.98
N ASP A 169 -17.92 -25.54 23.51
CA ASP A 169 -18.56 -26.55 24.37
C ASP A 169 -18.77 -26.09 25.82
N LEU A 170 -18.13 -24.99 26.24
CA LEU A 170 -18.32 -24.44 27.59
C LEU A 170 -19.76 -23.91 27.79
N PRO A 171 -20.32 -24.01 29.01
CA PRO A 171 -21.61 -23.40 29.34
C PRO A 171 -21.66 -21.92 28.95
N ASN A 172 -22.74 -21.49 28.30
CA ASN A 172 -22.95 -20.09 27.88
C ASN A 172 -21.87 -19.54 26.91
N ALA A 173 -21.12 -20.40 26.22
CA ALA A 173 -20.12 -19.99 25.24
C ALA A 173 -20.72 -19.36 23.97
N ASP A 174 -21.91 -19.80 23.57
CA ASP A 174 -22.55 -19.37 22.33
C ASP A 174 -23.01 -17.91 22.40
N GLY A 175 -22.59 -17.12 21.41
CA GLY A 175 -23.02 -15.73 21.27
C GLY A 175 -22.19 -14.74 22.10
N GLN A 176 -21.16 -15.20 22.80
CA GLN A 176 -20.18 -14.33 23.44
C GLN A 176 -19.51 -13.41 22.39
N PHE A 177 -19.19 -12.18 22.79
CA PHE A 177 -18.72 -11.14 21.88
C PHE A 177 -17.48 -10.45 22.44
N GLY A 178 -16.53 -10.11 21.58
CA GLY A 178 -15.36 -9.31 21.95
C GLY A 178 -14.89 -8.39 20.83
N TYR A 179 -14.19 -7.32 21.20
CA TYR A 179 -13.65 -6.33 20.29
C TYR A 179 -12.13 -6.17 20.47
N THR A 180 -11.39 -6.08 19.37
CA THR A 180 -9.96 -5.73 19.39
C THR A 180 -9.69 -4.59 18.42
N ALA A 181 -9.16 -3.48 18.95
CA ALA A 181 -8.54 -2.46 18.14
C ALA A 181 -7.05 -2.81 18.00
N LEU A 182 -6.57 -3.00 16.78
CA LEU A 182 -5.20 -3.42 16.53
C LEU A 182 -4.49 -2.37 15.69
N LEU A 183 -3.56 -1.65 16.32
CA LEU A 183 -2.72 -0.66 15.65
C LEU A 183 -1.50 -1.38 15.05
N GLN A 184 -1.36 -1.36 13.73
CA GLN A 184 -0.32 -2.06 12.98
C GLN A 184 0.35 -1.11 11.97
N PRO A 185 1.33 -0.30 12.40
CA PRO A 185 2.17 0.45 11.49
C PRO A 185 2.95 -0.48 10.55
N VAL A 186 3.18 -0.04 9.31
CA VAL A 186 4.15 -0.66 8.40
C VAL A 186 5.20 0.39 8.07
N LEU A 187 6.45 0.12 8.43
CA LEU A 187 7.54 1.09 8.39
C LEU A 187 8.69 0.55 7.53
N PRO A 188 8.73 0.90 6.23
CA PRO A 188 9.82 0.52 5.33
C PRO A 188 11.03 1.45 5.45
N PHE A 189 12.22 0.87 5.44
CA PHE A 189 13.54 1.49 5.47
C PHE A 189 14.30 1.10 4.19
N PRO A 190 14.14 1.88 3.10
CA PRO A 190 14.77 1.56 1.82
C PRO A 190 16.26 1.90 1.81
N PHE A 191 17.06 1.00 1.23
CA PHE A 191 18.47 1.24 0.94
C PHE A 191 18.66 1.76 -0.49
N LYS A 192 19.83 2.36 -0.76
CA LYS A 192 20.21 2.83 -2.11
C LYS A 192 20.23 1.71 -3.15
N SER A 193 20.50 0.47 -2.74
CA SER A 193 20.45 -0.73 -3.60
C SER A 193 19.05 -1.07 -4.10
N GLY A 194 18.00 -0.49 -3.51
CA GLY A 194 16.60 -0.83 -3.75
C GLY A 194 16.07 -2.00 -2.93
N SER A 195 16.92 -2.66 -2.12
CA SER A 195 16.44 -3.51 -1.02
C SER A 195 15.95 -2.67 0.15
N LYS A 196 15.27 -3.29 1.11
CA LYS A 196 14.72 -2.59 2.27
C LYS A 196 14.58 -3.51 3.48
N VAL A 197 14.64 -2.90 4.66
CA VAL A 197 14.15 -3.51 5.91
C VAL A 197 12.74 -2.97 6.17
N ILE A 198 11.84 -3.79 6.69
CA ILE A 198 10.47 -3.40 7.02
C ILE A 198 10.22 -3.81 8.46
N PHE A 199 9.76 -2.85 9.26
CA PHE A 199 9.35 -3.09 10.64
C PHE A 199 7.83 -2.94 10.76
N ARG A 200 7.17 -3.96 11.32
CA ARG A 200 5.71 -4.03 11.47
C ARG A 200 5.33 -4.40 12.90
N PRO A 201 5.34 -3.45 13.85
CA PRO A 201 4.84 -3.70 15.19
C PRO A 201 3.30 -3.78 15.18
N ALA A 202 2.75 -4.52 16.12
CA ALA A 202 1.32 -4.72 16.33
C ALA A 202 1.00 -4.45 17.80
N PHE A 203 0.10 -3.50 18.04
CA PHE A 203 -0.34 -3.09 19.38
C PHE A 203 -1.81 -3.46 19.55
N PRO A 204 -2.12 -4.60 20.21
CA PRO A 204 -3.49 -5.04 20.45
C PRO A 204 -4.09 -4.36 21.68
N PHE A 205 -5.21 -3.68 21.47
CA PHE A 205 -6.08 -3.14 22.52
C PHE A 205 -7.34 -4.00 22.55
N ILE A 206 -7.53 -4.74 23.63
CA ILE A 206 -8.58 -5.75 23.78
C ILE A 206 -9.67 -5.14 24.65
N ILE A 207 -10.92 -5.22 24.17
CA ILE A 207 -12.08 -4.58 24.78
C ILE A 207 -13.20 -5.61 24.84
N GLU A 208 -13.79 -5.74 26.02
CA GLU A 208 -14.90 -6.65 26.31
C GLU A 208 -14.63 -8.10 25.88
N GLN A 209 -13.40 -8.59 26.04
CA GLN A 209 -13.06 -9.97 25.70
C GLN A 209 -13.74 -10.93 26.69
N PRO A 210 -14.52 -11.91 26.21
CA PRO A 210 -15.11 -12.93 27.06
C PRO A 210 -14.01 -13.86 27.57
N VAL A 211 -13.94 -14.04 28.88
CA VAL A 211 -13.00 -14.90 29.60
C VAL A 211 -13.81 -15.82 30.51
N TRP A 212 -13.59 -17.13 30.38
CA TRP A 212 -14.29 -18.12 31.20
C TRP A 212 -13.99 -17.95 32.69
N ASN A 213 -15.02 -17.84 33.54
CA ASN A 213 -14.87 -17.61 34.97
C ASN A 213 -14.47 -18.86 35.78
N GLY A 214 -14.41 -20.03 35.13
CA GLY A 214 -14.06 -21.30 35.76
C GLY A 214 -15.26 -22.15 36.24
N VAL A 215 -16.48 -21.61 36.17
CA VAL A 215 -17.68 -22.20 36.80
C VAL A 215 -18.80 -22.42 35.80
N ASP A 216 -19.48 -21.34 35.37
CA ASP A 216 -20.72 -21.40 34.59
C ASP A 216 -20.93 -20.24 33.61
N ASP A 217 -20.06 -19.23 33.58
CA ASP A 217 -20.25 -18.03 32.75
C ASP A 217 -18.93 -17.38 32.30
N PHE A 218 -19.04 -16.31 31.52
CA PHE A 218 -17.93 -15.52 31.02
C PHE A 218 -17.92 -14.12 31.64
N ASP A 219 -16.75 -13.73 32.14
CA ASP A 219 -16.47 -12.35 32.51
C ASP A 219 -16.03 -11.55 31.26
N SER A 220 -16.30 -10.24 31.29
CA SER A 220 -15.85 -9.32 30.24
C SER A 220 -14.62 -8.57 30.70
N GLU A 221 -13.48 -8.85 30.09
CA GLU A 221 -12.19 -8.25 30.45
C GLU A 221 -11.67 -7.32 29.34
N SER A 222 -10.88 -6.31 29.71
CA SER A 222 -10.27 -5.37 28.76
C SER A 222 -8.84 -5.06 29.16
N GLY A 223 -7.99 -4.80 28.18
CA GLY A 223 -6.57 -4.57 28.41
C GLY A 223 -5.73 -4.49 27.16
N PHE A 224 -4.45 -4.74 27.32
CA PHE A 224 -3.47 -4.77 26.24
C PHE A 224 -2.98 -6.21 26.08
N GLY A 225 -2.84 -6.66 24.84
CA GLY A 225 -2.13 -7.91 24.56
C GLY A 225 -0.63 -7.67 24.39
N ASP A 226 0.12 -8.76 24.17
CA ASP A 226 1.55 -8.68 23.89
C ASP A 226 1.81 -7.93 22.56
N ILE A 227 2.81 -7.04 22.56
CA ILE A 227 3.29 -6.39 21.36
C ILE A 227 4.07 -7.42 20.55
N VAL A 228 3.55 -7.73 19.36
CA VAL A 228 4.22 -8.59 18.38
C VAL A 228 4.79 -7.71 17.27
N PHE A 229 5.93 -8.08 16.72
CA PHE A 229 6.45 -7.40 15.54
C PHE A 229 7.12 -8.33 14.54
N ASP A 230 7.04 -7.94 13.28
CA ASP A 230 7.87 -8.49 12.22
C ASP A 230 9.01 -7.52 11.90
N LEU A 231 10.23 -8.05 11.78
CA LEU A 231 11.38 -7.33 11.24
C LEU A 231 11.90 -8.10 10.02
N PHE A 232 11.67 -7.52 8.85
CA PHE A 232 11.77 -8.24 7.59
C PHE A 232 12.75 -7.59 6.62
N TYR A 233 13.69 -8.36 6.07
CA TYR A 233 14.55 -7.94 4.98
C TYR A 233 13.96 -8.38 3.64
N ALA A 234 13.65 -7.40 2.80
CA ALA A 234 13.18 -7.60 1.44
C ALA A 234 14.26 -7.18 0.43
N PRO A 235 14.85 -8.10 -0.35
CA PRO A 235 15.72 -7.73 -1.44
C PRO A 235 14.99 -6.87 -2.48
N LYS A 236 15.76 -6.18 -3.34
CA LYS A 236 15.19 -5.45 -4.48
C LYS A 236 14.32 -6.42 -5.29
N ALA A 237 13.03 -6.11 -5.41
CA ALA A 237 12.08 -6.99 -6.07
C ALA A 237 12.47 -7.23 -7.53
N LYS A 238 12.45 -8.50 -7.96
CA LYS A 238 12.58 -8.89 -9.37
C LYS A 238 11.20 -9.31 -9.85
N SER A 239 10.42 -8.33 -10.30
CA SER A 239 9.04 -8.55 -10.76
C SER A 239 8.98 -9.73 -11.75
N PRO A 240 7.99 -10.65 -11.62
CA PRO A 240 6.86 -10.62 -10.69
C PRO A 240 7.16 -11.20 -9.30
N LEU A 241 8.35 -11.76 -9.07
CA LEU A 241 8.67 -12.46 -7.83
C LEU A 241 8.98 -11.48 -6.70
N LEU A 242 8.40 -11.78 -5.55
CA LEU A 242 8.64 -11.11 -4.29
C LEU A 242 9.19 -12.13 -3.29
N THR A 243 10.27 -11.79 -2.62
CA THR A 243 10.84 -12.62 -1.57
C THR A 243 11.24 -11.78 -0.38
N GLY A 244 11.48 -12.46 0.74
CA GLY A 244 12.32 -11.94 1.81
C GLY A 244 12.40 -12.92 2.96
N VAL A 245 13.13 -12.50 3.98
CA VAL A 245 13.35 -13.26 5.22
C VAL A 245 13.37 -12.30 6.39
N GLY A 246 12.93 -12.77 7.54
CA GLY A 246 12.84 -11.93 8.72
C GLY A 246 12.74 -12.72 10.01
N VAL A 247 12.45 -11.98 11.06
CA VAL A 247 12.13 -12.52 12.37
C VAL A 247 10.78 -11.97 12.80
N VAL A 248 9.99 -12.84 13.41
CA VAL A 248 8.83 -12.45 14.21
C VAL A 248 9.23 -12.53 15.67
N ALA A 249 8.76 -11.59 16.48
CA ALA A 249 9.00 -11.60 17.91
C ALA A 249 7.79 -11.09 18.70
N SER A 250 7.61 -11.62 19.90
CA SER A 250 6.58 -11.22 20.87
C SER A 250 7.23 -10.68 22.14
N LEU A 251 6.71 -9.55 22.62
CA LEU A 251 7.17 -8.86 23.82
C LEU A 251 6.12 -9.01 24.93
N PRO A 252 6.50 -9.50 26.13
CA PRO A 252 5.58 -9.72 27.24
C PRO A 252 5.15 -8.38 27.87
N THR A 253 4.22 -7.71 27.21
CA THR A 253 3.80 -6.33 27.49
C THR A 253 2.31 -6.24 27.77
N ALA A 254 1.59 -7.36 27.67
CA ALA A 254 0.19 -7.44 27.99
C ALA A 254 -0.11 -7.04 29.43
N SER A 255 -1.34 -6.54 29.64
CA SER A 255 -1.93 -6.52 30.97
C SER A 255 -2.23 -7.95 31.45
N SER A 256 -2.51 -8.14 32.75
CA SER A 256 -2.86 -9.45 33.30
C SER A 256 -3.98 -10.12 32.48
N GLY A 257 -3.77 -11.37 32.05
CA GLY A 257 -4.78 -12.18 31.35
C GLY A 257 -4.66 -12.21 29.82
N PHE A 258 -3.98 -11.26 29.18
CA PHE A 258 -3.99 -11.11 27.70
C PHE A 258 -2.65 -11.36 26.99
N GLY A 259 -1.68 -11.91 27.71
CA GLY A 259 -0.36 -12.20 27.16
C GLY A 259 0.26 -13.42 27.79
N THR A 260 1.32 -13.86 27.14
CA THR A 260 2.04 -15.09 27.46
C THR A 260 2.97 -14.92 28.66
N LYS A 261 3.36 -13.66 28.94
CA LYS A 261 4.47 -13.29 29.84
C LYS A 261 5.82 -13.88 29.41
N GLN A 262 5.91 -14.35 28.17
CA GLN A 262 7.11 -14.87 27.54
C GLN A 262 7.64 -13.89 26.50
N TRP A 263 8.96 -13.76 26.47
CA TRP A 263 9.68 -13.32 25.29
C TRP A 263 9.74 -14.47 24.31
N ALA A 264 9.24 -14.24 23.09
CA ALA A 264 9.28 -15.22 22.03
C ALA A 264 9.86 -14.62 20.75
N ALA A 265 10.58 -15.43 19.99
CA ALA A 265 11.12 -15.04 18.69
C ALA A 265 11.30 -16.25 17.79
N GLY A 266 11.30 -16.01 16.49
CA GLY A 266 11.64 -17.03 15.52
C GLY A 266 11.59 -16.52 14.08
N PRO A 267 11.83 -17.42 13.11
CA PRO A 267 11.99 -17.05 11.72
C PRO A 267 10.66 -16.72 11.05
N GLU A 268 10.71 -15.79 10.10
CA GLU A 268 9.64 -15.50 9.14
C GLU A 268 10.24 -15.52 7.72
N ALA A 269 9.47 -15.97 6.74
CA ALA A 269 9.84 -15.84 5.33
C ALA A 269 8.67 -15.27 4.51
N LEU A 270 8.97 -14.77 3.32
CA LEU A 270 7.97 -14.32 2.36
C LEU A 270 8.29 -14.89 1.00
N LEU A 271 7.26 -15.43 0.35
CA LEU A 271 7.25 -15.74 -1.06
C LEU A 271 5.98 -15.15 -1.67
N GLY A 272 6.13 -14.32 -2.69
CA GLY A 272 5.01 -13.67 -3.35
C GLY A 272 5.17 -13.56 -4.85
N TYR A 273 4.04 -13.40 -5.52
CA TYR A 273 3.94 -13.22 -6.96
C TYR A 273 3.00 -12.04 -7.23
N LEU A 274 3.57 -10.96 -7.76
CA LEU A 274 2.90 -9.71 -8.04
C LEU A 274 2.73 -9.57 -9.55
N THR A 275 1.52 -9.81 -10.02
CA THR A 275 1.12 -9.42 -11.38
C THR A 275 0.44 -8.06 -11.32
N PRO A 276 0.16 -7.44 -12.47
CA PRO A 276 -0.77 -6.35 -12.51
C PRO A 276 -2.06 -6.73 -11.80
N LYS A 277 -2.66 -7.87 -12.15
CA LYS A 277 -4.04 -8.14 -11.74
C LYS A 277 -4.24 -8.81 -10.40
N HIS A 278 -3.21 -9.52 -9.94
CA HIS A 278 -3.27 -10.43 -8.82
C HIS A 278 -2.02 -10.31 -7.97
N VAL A 279 -2.22 -10.36 -6.66
CA VAL A 279 -1.17 -10.44 -5.65
C VAL A 279 -1.37 -11.73 -4.88
N SER A 280 -0.41 -12.64 -4.99
CA SER A 280 -0.39 -13.89 -4.22
C SER A 280 0.81 -13.85 -3.28
N VAL A 281 0.63 -14.09 -1.98
CA VAL A 281 1.72 -14.14 -1.01
C VAL A 281 1.52 -15.24 0.02
N LEU A 282 2.62 -15.89 0.37
CA LEU A 282 2.77 -16.84 1.47
C LEU A 282 3.76 -16.26 2.47
N LEU A 283 3.37 -16.15 3.74
CA LEU A 283 4.26 -15.77 4.84
C LEU A 283 4.20 -16.81 5.96
N PRO A 284 5.05 -17.85 5.92
CA PRO A 284 5.22 -18.75 7.05
C PRO A 284 6.08 -18.07 8.13
N SER A 285 5.72 -18.28 9.38
CA SER A 285 6.51 -17.93 10.54
C SER A 285 6.39 -18.97 11.64
N HIS A 286 7.37 -18.98 12.53
CA HIS A 286 7.36 -19.83 13.71
C HIS A 286 7.92 -19.08 14.91
N LEU A 287 7.30 -19.24 16.08
CA LEU A 287 7.66 -18.57 17.32
C LEU A 287 7.97 -19.61 18.40
N TRP A 288 9.13 -19.45 19.05
CA TRP A 288 9.47 -20.12 20.30
C TRP A 288 9.65 -19.10 21.41
N ASP A 289 9.19 -19.41 22.63
CA ASP A 289 9.66 -18.70 23.81
C ASP A 289 11.14 -18.99 24.09
N PHE A 290 11.83 -18.00 24.67
CA PHE A 290 13.24 -18.15 25.07
C PHE A 290 13.55 -17.54 26.45
N ALA A 291 12.67 -16.71 26.98
CA ALA A 291 12.77 -16.13 28.31
C ALA A 291 11.38 -15.67 28.79
N GLY A 292 11.21 -15.48 30.09
CA GLY A 292 9.96 -14.94 30.63
C GLY A 292 9.74 -15.39 32.07
N SER A 293 8.54 -15.15 32.59
CA SER A 293 8.23 -15.40 33.99
C SER A 293 6.80 -15.87 34.20
N GLY A 294 6.62 -16.79 35.14
CA GLY A 294 5.33 -17.33 35.53
C GLY A 294 5.00 -18.67 34.87
N ASP A 295 3.99 -19.36 35.40
CA ASP A 295 3.52 -20.66 34.90
C ASP A 295 2.57 -20.51 33.69
N SER A 296 2.51 -19.32 33.07
CA SER A 296 1.52 -18.92 32.06
C SER A 296 1.69 -19.56 30.67
N GLY A 297 2.39 -20.69 30.60
CA GLY A 297 2.59 -21.48 29.37
C GLY A 297 3.85 -21.11 28.59
N SER A 298 4.30 -22.05 27.75
CA SER A 298 5.31 -21.87 26.71
C SER A 298 4.69 -21.30 25.44
N VAL A 299 5.50 -20.71 24.56
CA VAL A 299 5.10 -20.30 23.22
C VAL A 299 5.78 -21.23 22.22
N ASN A 300 4.99 -22.02 21.51
CA ASN A 300 5.47 -22.83 20.40
C ASN A 300 4.37 -22.87 19.34
N ALA A 301 4.47 -21.97 18.36
CA ALA A 301 3.39 -21.76 17.40
C ALA A 301 3.93 -21.55 15.99
N THR A 302 3.33 -22.26 15.03
CA THR A 302 3.52 -21.98 13.60
C THR A 302 2.38 -21.09 13.13
N SER A 303 2.68 -20.05 12.34
CA SER A 303 1.67 -19.27 11.63
C SER A 303 1.92 -19.31 10.13
N LEU A 304 0.85 -19.27 9.34
CA LEU A 304 0.90 -19.18 7.89
C LEU A 304 -0.09 -18.13 7.40
N GLN A 305 0.43 -17.02 6.88
CA GLN A 305 -0.41 -16.03 6.22
C GLN A 305 -0.53 -16.35 4.72
N LEU A 306 -1.77 -16.53 4.27
CA LEU A 306 -2.15 -16.77 2.88
C LEU A 306 -2.86 -15.53 2.33
N VAL A 307 -2.21 -14.88 1.38
CA VAL A 307 -2.76 -13.70 0.70
C VAL A 307 -3.01 -14.04 -0.76
N TYR A 308 -4.24 -13.84 -1.21
CA TYR A 308 -4.55 -13.76 -2.63
C TYR A 308 -5.52 -12.62 -2.86
N VAL A 309 -5.14 -11.63 -3.65
CA VAL A 309 -5.92 -10.41 -3.90
C VAL A 309 -6.04 -10.15 -5.39
N TYR A 310 -7.27 -10.01 -5.88
CA TYR A 310 -7.61 -9.50 -7.20
C TYR A 310 -7.85 -7.98 -7.14
N LEU A 311 -7.30 -7.25 -8.12
CA LEU A 311 -7.26 -5.78 -8.14
C LEU A 311 -8.11 -5.17 -9.27
N PRO A 312 -9.45 -5.34 -9.34
CA PRO A 312 -10.25 -5.09 -10.55
C PRO A 312 -10.03 -3.73 -11.26
N GLY A 313 -9.59 -2.71 -10.54
CA GLY A 313 -9.28 -1.36 -11.01
C GLY A 313 -10.02 -0.31 -10.18
N GLY A 314 -9.75 0.97 -10.41
CA GLY A 314 -10.37 2.08 -9.66
C GLY A 314 -10.04 2.10 -8.15
N GLY A 315 -8.90 1.54 -7.76
CA GLY A 315 -8.41 1.39 -6.39
C GLY A 315 -9.02 0.22 -5.62
N TYR A 316 -9.91 -0.56 -6.22
CA TYR A 316 -10.57 -1.68 -5.55
C TYR A 316 -9.68 -2.91 -5.45
N ASN A 317 -9.88 -3.66 -4.37
CA ASN A 317 -9.27 -4.97 -4.13
C ASN A 317 -10.29 -5.92 -3.50
N VAL A 318 -10.20 -7.21 -3.84
CA VAL A 318 -11.01 -8.27 -3.26
C VAL A 318 -10.21 -9.57 -3.22
N GLY A 319 -10.36 -10.36 -2.18
CA GLY A 319 -9.63 -11.62 -2.08
C GLY A 319 -9.63 -12.19 -0.68
N THR A 320 -8.51 -12.79 -0.28
CA THR A 320 -8.30 -13.40 1.03
C THR A 320 -6.94 -12.97 1.60
N THR A 321 -6.90 -12.75 2.91
CA THR A 321 -5.70 -12.49 3.72
C THR A 321 -5.74 -13.37 4.97
N SER A 322 -6.01 -14.67 4.80
CA SER A 322 -6.17 -15.61 5.91
C SER A 322 -4.87 -15.79 6.69
N LEU A 323 -4.97 -15.85 8.01
CA LEU A 323 -3.87 -16.19 8.92
C LEU A 323 -4.24 -17.48 9.64
N LEU A 324 -3.55 -18.57 9.29
CA LEU A 324 -3.69 -19.85 9.95
C LEU A 324 -2.64 -19.95 11.05
N SER A 325 -2.96 -20.64 12.13
CA SER A 325 -1.99 -20.94 13.18
C SER A 325 -2.14 -22.36 13.71
N TYR A 326 -1.04 -22.93 14.17
CA TYR A 326 -0.99 -24.18 14.91
C TYR A 326 -0.22 -23.97 16.21
N ASP A 327 -0.90 -24.19 17.33
CA ASP A 327 -0.30 -24.21 18.67
C ASP A 327 0.20 -25.63 18.96
N TRP A 328 1.52 -25.78 19.03
CA TRP A 328 2.18 -27.07 19.25
C TRP A 328 2.09 -27.54 20.71
N ASN A 329 1.82 -26.65 21.66
CA ASN A 329 1.67 -27.03 23.06
C ASN A 329 0.32 -27.70 23.31
N HIS A 330 -0.72 -27.22 22.62
CA HIS A 330 -2.09 -27.72 22.77
C HIS A 330 -2.56 -28.61 21.61
N ASN A 331 -1.72 -28.81 20.58
CA ASN A 331 -2.06 -29.50 19.33
C ASN A 331 -3.31 -28.93 18.65
N GLN A 332 -3.46 -27.61 18.69
CA GLN A 332 -4.68 -26.92 18.26
C GLN A 332 -4.42 -26.13 16.98
N TRP A 333 -5.22 -26.37 15.95
CA TRP A 333 -5.28 -25.52 14.77
C TRP A 333 -6.23 -24.35 14.98
N THR A 334 -5.98 -23.25 14.28
CA THR A 334 -6.96 -22.19 14.06
C THR A 334 -6.93 -21.83 12.59
N VAL A 335 -8.04 -22.09 11.91
CA VAL A 335 -8.13 -21.96 10.44
C VAL A 335 -9.34 -21.09 10.09
N PRO A 336 -9.12 -19.82 9.72
CA PRO A 336 -10.17 -18.99 9.20
C PRO A 336 -10.30 -19.10 7.68
N LEU A 337 -11.53 -19.32 7.20
CA LEU A 337 -11.92 -18.95 5.85
C LEU A 337 -12.12 -17.44 5.80
N ASN A 338 -11.28 -16.76 5.04
CA ASN A 338 -11.23 -15.30 5.00
C ASN A 338 -11.70 -14.75 3.65
N LEU A 339 -12.56 -13.73 3.71
CA LEU A 339 -12.90 -12.85 2.59
C LEU A 339 -12.56 -11.41 2.99
N THR A 340 -11.84 -10.71 2.13
CA THR A 340 -11.59 -9.27 2.27
C THR A 340 -11.97 -8.52 1.00
N ALA A 341 -12.48 -7.31 1.18
CA ALA A 341 -12.73 -6.36 0.12
C ALA A 341 -12.33 -4.97 0.59
N GLY A 342 -11.71 -4.18 -0.29
CA GLY A 342 -11.23 -2.86 0.07
C GLY A 342 -11.08 -1.92 -1.10
N LYS A 343 -10.74 -0.68 -0.77
CA LYS A 343 -10.51 0.39 -1.72
C LYS A 343 -9.38 1.31 -1.26
N ALA A 344 -8.47 1.63 -2.16
CA ALA A 344 -7.57 2.76 -2.03
C ALA A 344 -8.32 4.04 -2.44
N VAL A 345 -8.36 5.02 -1.55
CA VAL A 345 -9.00 6.31 -1.78
C VAL A 345 -8.04 7.44 -1.46
N ASN A 346 -8.22 8.58 -2.12
CA ASN A 346 -7.49 9.79 -1.78
C ASN A 346 -8.40 10.75 -1.00
N ILE A 347 -8.06 11.00 0.26
CA ILE A 347 -8.79 11.92 1.15
C ILE A 347 -7.83 13.07 1.47
N ASN A 348 -8.18 14.28 1.06
CA ASN A 348 -7.39 15.51 1.28
C ASN A 348 -5.91 15.38 0.85
N GLY A 349 -5.67 14.76 -0.32
CA GLY A 349 -4.32 14.60 -0.87
C GLY A 349 -3.47 13.51 -0.22
N ARG A 350 -4.06 12.73 0.69
CA ARG A 350 -3.45 11.57 1.33
C ARG A 350 -4.15 10.29 0.86
N PRO A 351 -3.41 9.26 0.44
CA PRO A 351 -4.02 7.96 0.19
C PRO A 351 -4.39 7.24 1.49
N TRP A 352 -5.49 6.51 1.45
CA TRP A 352 -6.00 5.67 2.54
C TRP A 352 -6.40 4.32 1.99
N LYS A 353 -6.10 3.27 2.75
CA LYS A 353 -6.74 1.97 2.62
C LYS A 353 -8.00 1.95 3.47
N LEU A 354 -9.13 1.59 2.89
CA LEU A 354 -10.36 1.24 3.61
C LEU A 354 -10.71 -0.19 3.21
N SER A 355 -10.93 -1.09 4.17
CA SER A 355 -11.31 -2.47 3.85
C SER A 355 -12.18 -3.12 4.91
N LEU A 356 -13.07 -3.99 4.44
CA LEU A 356 -13.84 -4.95 5.21
C LEU A 356 -13.15 -6.31 5.13
N GLU A 357 -13.21 -7.05 6.22
CA GLU A 357 -12.70 -8.40 6.36
C GLU A 357 -13.75 -9.26 7.07
N ILE A 358 -13.95 -10.48 6.62
CA ILE A 358 -14.84 -11.45 7.26
C ILE A 358 -14.05 -12.75 7.38
N ASN A 359 -14.00 -13.31 8.58
CA ASN A 359 -13.42 -14.61 8.85
C ASN A 359 -14.50 -15.52 9.44
N TYR A 360 -14.61 -16.72 8.89
CA TYR A 360 -15.32 -17.83 9.48
C TYR A 360 -14.31 -18.90 9.90
N TYR A 361 -14.22 -19.19 11.19
CA TYR A 361 -13.26 -20.13 11.74
C TYR A 361 -13.79 -21.55 11.59
N VAL A 362 -13.27 -22.27 10.59
CA VAL A 362 -13.64 -23.69 10.34
C VAL A 362 -12.93 -24.64 11.28
N GLU A 363 -11.87 -24.19 11.91
CA GLU A 363 -11.12 -24.90 12.93
C GLU A 363 -10.73 -23.90 14.02
N LYS A 364 -10.99 -24.25 15.27
CA LYS A 364 -10.78 -23.45 16.48
C LYS A 364 -10.82 -24.39 17.69
N ALA A 365 -10.44 -23.91 18.87
CA ALA A 365 -10.55 -24.70 20.09
C ALA A 365 -12.01 -25.08 20.40
N ASP A 366 -12.24 -26.36 20.67
CA ASP A 366 -13.58 -26.90 20.96
C ASP A 366 -14.23 -26.23 22.18
N ALA A 367 -13.43 -26.01 23.25
CA ALA A 367 -13.93 -25.43 24.48
C ALA A 367 -14.48 -24.01 24.28
N PHE A 368 -13.73 -23.15 23.58
CA PHE A 368 -14.11 -21.77 23.31
C PHE A 368 -13.22 -21.16 22.23
N GLY A 369 -13.84 -20.58 21.20
CA GLY A 369 -13.11 -19.89 20.15
C GLY A 369 -13.98 -18.97 19.31
N ALA A 370 -13.36 -17.99 18.67
CA ALA A 370 -14.07 -17.13 17.72
C ALA A 370 -14.62 -18.00 16.58
N GLU A 371 -15.92 -17.92 16.32
CA GLU A 371 -16.57 -18.52 15.17
C GLU A 371 -16.56 -17.56 13.97
N TRP A 372 -16.85 -16.29 14.24
CA TRP A 372 -16.89 -15.23 13.26
C TRP A 372 -15.99 -14.09 13.69
N MET A 373 -15.34 -13.46 12.72
CA MET A 373 -14.74 -12.14 12.90
C MET A 373 -15.09 -11.22 11.75
N VAL A 374 -15.55 -10.02 12.06
CA VAL A 374 -15.71 -8.92 11.10
C VAL A 374 -14.66 -7.86 11.40
N GLY A 375 -13.87 -7.51 10.40
CA GLY A 375 -12.80 -6.52 10.47
C GLY A 375 -13.15 -5.26 9.69
N LEU A 376 -13.08 -4.09 10.33
CA LEU A 376 -13.09 -2.79 9.67
C LEU A 376 -11.70 -2.16 9.77
N ASN A 377 -11.00 -2.11 8.65
CA ASN A 377 -9.61 -1.71 8.61
C ASN A 377 -9.46 -0.36 7.90
N ILE A 378 -8.77 0.58 8.54
CA ILE A 378 -8.42 1.88 7.97
C ILE A 378 -6.90 2.07 8.04
N GLY A 379 -6.30 2.60 6.98
CA GLY A 379 -4.85 2.74 6.90
C GLY A 379 -4.42 3.93 6.07
N PRO A 380 -4.20 5.12 6.66
CA PRO A 380 -3.57 6.23 5.96
C PRO A 380 -2.14 5.89 5.57
N VAL A 381 -1.74 6.31 4.36
CA VAL A 381 -0.33 6.44 4.00
C VAL A 381 0.26 7.62 4.75
N VAL A 382 1.35 7.37 5.47
CA VAL A 382 2.04 8.35 6.31
C VAL A 382 3.49 8.50 5.86
N LYS A 383 4.19 9.52 6.36
CA LYS A 383 5.64 9.62 6.19
C LYS A 383 6.30 8.68 7.21
N ASN A 384 7.24 7.84 6.78
CA ASN A 384 8.13 7.18 7.73
C ASN A 384 9.11 8.20 8.30
N VAL A 385 8.84 8.70 9.51
CA VAL A 385 9.71 9.67 10.19
C VAL A 385 11.02 9.04 10.63
N LEU A 386 10.99 7.75 11.04
CA LEU A 386 12.14 7.01 11.54
C LEU A 386 13.16 6.69 10.43
N ALA A 387 12.71 6.54 9.19
CA ALA A 387 13.61 6.29 8.06
C ALA A 387 14.58 7.45 7.74
N ASN A 388 14.36 8.66 8.30
CA ASN A 388 15.28 9.78 8.09
C ASN A 388 16.37 9.88 9.17
N TRP A 389 16.37 8.96 10.14
CA TRP A 389 17.34 8.92 11.24
C TRP A 389 18.50 7.95 10.97
N LEU A 390 18.39 7.15 9.91
CA LEU A 390 19.42 6.28 9.33
C LEU A 390 19.93 6.92 8.04
#